data_AF-A0A8T2UJ39-F1
#
_entry.id   AF-A0A8T2UJ39-F1
#
_cell.length_a   1.000
_cell.length_b   1.000
_cell.length_c   1.000
_cell.angle_alpha   90.00
_cell.angle_beta   90.00
_cell.angle_gamma   90.00
#
_symmetry.space_group_name_H-M   'P 1'
#
loop_
_entity.id
_entity.type
_entity.pdbx_description
1 polymer ?
#
loop_
_entity_poly.entity_id
_entity_poly.type
_entity_poly.pdbx_seq_one_letter_code
_entity_poly.pdbx_strand_id
1 'polypeptide(L)'
;MGVLQRIAIAYAIVAFFEVRSSANSYMADANESFSGILRIYHCQCAAVFVLIAIYLGLLYGIYVPDWQFELLDGNKSQMLEINCNIRGSMSPGCNAVGYVDRLILGISHLYKRSAYRRTQECSVNSPLSGPLPINAPAWCEAPFDPEGLLSTIPAIVTCFIGAHYGHVLLHMKGPKRQLWHWTASGFILMFLGLLLNAAGMPLNKQLYTVSYMFVTTGIVALAFTATFVLVDIYKWRSSTAFFKWVGMHSLMIYALLASDLLPILLQGFYWRRPDNNLIQILLRGLGF
;
A
#
# COMPACT_ATOMS: atom_id res chain seq x y z
N MET A 1 -12.59 5.36 3.59
CA MET A 1 -11.54 5.38 4.64
C MET A 1 -10.28 5.98 4.03
N GLY A 2 -9.54 6.82 4.76
CA GLY A 2 -8.35 7.49 4.22
C GLY A 2 -7.06 6.72 4.46
N VAL A 3 -6.03 6.96 3.65
CA VAL A 3 -4.67 6.36 3.78
C VAL A 3 -4.10 6.53 5.20
N LEU A 4 -4.23 7.72 5.79
CA LEU A 4 -3.74 7.99 7.16
C LEU A 4 -4.46 7.14 8.22
N GLN A 5 -5.77 6.92 8.07
CA GLN A 5 -6.54 6.09 9.00
C GLN A 5 -6.07 4.63 8.93
N ARG A 6 -5.83 4.13 7.72
CA ARG A 6 -5.30 2.78 7.49
C ARG A 6 -3.93 2.60 8.15
N ILE A 7 -3.02 3.56 7.96
CA ILE A 7 -1.69 3.54 8.60
C ILE A 7 -1.83 3.59 10.13
N ALA A 8 -2.69 4.46 10.66
CA ALA A 8 -2.89 4.57 12.10
C ALA A 8 -3.41 3.27 12.72
N ILE A 9 -4.39 2.61 12.10
CA ILE A 9 -4.92 1.32 12.56
C ILE A 9 -3.86 0.23 12.48
N ALA A 10 -3.10 0.18 11.38
CA ALA A 10 -2.01 -0.78 11.23
C ALA A 10 -0.98 -0.64 12.35
N TYR A 11 -0.51 0.59 12.61
CA TYR A 11 0.45 0.86 13.68
C TYR A 11 -0.12 0.61 15.07
N ALA A 12 -1.38 0.96 15.33
CA ALA A 12 -2.01 0.69 16.62
C ALA A 12 -2.08 -0.81 16.93
N ILE A 13 -2.45 -1.64 15.94
CA ILE A 13 -2.51 -3.09 16.11
C ILE A 13 -1.11 -3.67 16.31
N VAL A 14 -0.14 -3.31 15.47
CA VAL A 14 1.24 -3.81 15.64
C VAL A 14 1.82 -3.37 16.99
N ALA A 15 1.61 -2.12 17.40
CA ALA A 15 2.06 -1.62 18.70
C ALA A 15 1.44 -2.39 19.87
N PHE A 16 0.15 -2.75 19.79
CA PHE A 16 -0.49 -3.57 20.83
C PHE A 16 0.18 -4.94 20.98
N PHE A 17 0.52 -5.59 19.86
CA PHE A 17 1.25 -6.86 19.88
C PHE A 17 2.71 -6.69 20.33
N GLU A 18 3.36 -5.60 19.96
CA GLU A 18 4.72 -5.25 20.42
C GLU A 18 4.77 -5.10 21.94
N VAL A 19 3.84 -4.35 22.53
CA VAL A 19 3.80 -4.17 24.00
C VAL A 19 3.66 -5.51 24.71
N ARG A 20 2.87 -6.44 24.15
CA ARG A 20 2.72 -7.79 24.71
C ARG A 20 4.00 -8.62 24.59
N SER A 21 4.65 -8.58 23.43
CA SER A 21 5.86 -9.36 23.15
C SER A 21 7.11 -8.78 23.81
N SER A 22 7.15 -7.46 24.04
CA SER A 22 8.30 -6.77 24.63
C SER A 22 8.56 -7.19 26.07
N ALA A 23 7.52 -7.53 26.84
CA ALA A 23 7.69 -8.11 28.18
C ALA A 23 8.56 -9.38 28.17
N ASN A 24 8.54 -10.13 27.06
CA ASN A 24 9.32 -11.34 26.86
C ASN A 24 10.71 -11.08 26.23
N SER A 25 10.90 -9.94 25.54
CA SER A 25 12.15 -9.60 24.86
C SER A 25 13.21 -8.96 25.76
N TYR A 26 12.83 -8.37 26.90
CA TYR A 26 13.78 -7.85 27.90
C TYR A 26 14.74 -8.92 28.47
N MET A 27 14.41 -10.20 28.33
CA MET A 27 15.22 -11.34 28.79
C MET A 27 16.10 -11.94 27.67
N ALA A 28 16.03 -11.40 26.44
CA ALA A 28 16.74 -11.96 25.29
C ALA A 28 18.13 -11.34 25.12
N ASP A 29 19.14 -12.19 25.01
CA ASP A 29 20.52 -11.75 24.79
C ASP A 29 20.69 -11.13 23.39
N ALA A 30 21.50 -10.08 23.28
CA ALA A 30 21.73 -9.36 22.02
C ALA A 30 22.57 -10.15 20.98
N ASN A 31 22.49 -11.49 20.95
CA ASN A 31 23.11 -12.35 19.94
C ASN A 31 22.16 -13.47 19.51
N GLU A 32 20.86 -13.21 19.57
CA GLU A 32 19.86 -14.22 19.25
C GLU A 32 19.97 -14.73 17.81
N SER A 33 19.72 -16.03 17.68
CA SER A 33 19.59 -16.65 16.37
C SER A 33 18.28 -16.24 15.70
N PHE A 34 18.17 -16.46 14.39
CA PHE A 34 16.89 -16.29 13.67
C PHE A 34 15.74 -17.03 14.38
N SER A 35 15.99 -18.27 14.82
CA SER A 35 15.03 -19.04 15.61
C SER A 35 14.72 -18.43 16.98
N GLY A 36 15.67 -17.70 17.59
CA GLY A 36 15.48 -17.01 18.86
C GLY A 36 14.53 -15.83 18.71
N ILE A 37 14.73 -15.01 17.67
CA ILE A 37 13.83 -13.91 17.32
C ILE A 37 12.43 -14.44 17.01
N LEU A 38 12.31 -15.49 16.19
CA LEU A 38 11.01 -16.11 15.91
C LEU A 38 10.31 -16.63 17.16
N ARG A 39 11.07 -17.16 18.13
CA ARG A 39 10.52 -17.66 19.39
C ARG A 39 10.00 -16.52 20.27
N ILE A 40 10.74 -15.41 20.36
CA ILE A 40 10.35 -14.23 21.12
C ILE A 40 9.09 -13.59 20.53
N TYR A 41 9.03 -13.47 19.21
CA TYR A 41 7.94 -12.83 18.48
C TYR A 41 6.94 -13.82 17.86
N HIS A 42 6.85 -15.05 18.38
CA HIS A 42 5.98 -16.09 17.82
C HIS A 42 4.51 -15.68 17.77
N CYS A 43 4.03 -14.92 18.78
CA CYS A 43 2.67 -14.38 18.78
C CYS A 43 2.38 -13.46 17.59
N GLN A 44 3.38 -12.68 17.14
CA GLN A 44 3.25 -11.83 15.97
C GLN A 44 3.23 -12.65 14.69
N CYS A 45 4.10 -13.67 14.59
CA CYS A 45 4.07 -14.60 13.45
C CYS A 45 2.71 -15.31 13.35
N ALA A 46 2.17 -15.80 14.47
CA ALA A 46 0.84 -16.40 14.50
C ALA A 46 -0.25 -15.42 14.08
N ALA A 47 -0.20 -14.17 14.56
CA ALA A 47 -1.13 -13.13 14.14
C ALA A 47 -1.07 -12.86 12.63
N VAL A 48 0.13 -12.81 12.04
CA VAL A 48 0.31 -12.65 10.59
C VAL A 48 -0.35 -13.79 9.82
N PHE A 49 -0.11 -15.05 10.19
CA PHE A 49 -0.75 -16.19 9.52
C PHE A 49 -2.27 -16.17 9.63
N VAL A 50 -2.80 -15.85 10.81
CA VAL A 50 -4.24 -15.73 11.05
C VAL A 50 -4.84 -14.62 10.20
N LEU A 51 -4.22 -13.44 10.14
CA LEU A 51 -4.70 -12.31 9.34
C LEU A 51 -4.69 -12.63 7.84
N ILE A 52 -3.64 -13.29 7.34
CA ILE A 52 -3.59 -13.74 5.93
C ILE A 52 -4.70 -14.75 5.67
N ALA A 53 -4.89 -15.74 6.55
CA ALA A 53 -5.93 -16.76 6.39
C ALA A 53 -7.34 -16.14 6.40
N ILE A 54 -7.60 -15.19 7.30
CA ILE A 54 -8.86 -14.44 7.35
C ILE A 54 -9.06 -13.66 6.05
N TYR A 55 -8.06 -12.92 5.59
CA TYR A 55 -8.16 -12.16 4.35
C TYR A 55 -8.45 -13.06 3.14
N LEU A 56 -7.74 -14.18 2.99
CA LEU A 56 -7.97 -15.14 1.90
C LEU A 56 -9.35 -15.79 2.00
N GLY A 57 -9.78 -16.18 3.21
CA GLY A 57 -11.10 -16.74 3.45
C GLY A 57 -12.22 -15.78 3.08
N LEU A 58 -12.07 -14.49 3.40
CA LEU A 58 -13.05 -13.46 3.02
C LEU A 58 -12.98 -13.14 1.52
N LEU A 59 -11.78 -13.01 0.95
CA LEU A 59 -11.59 -12.69 -0.47
C LEU A 59 -12.20 -13.73 -1.40
N TYR A 60 -12.03 -15.02 -1.10
CA TYR A 60 -12.54 -16.12 -1.91
C TYR A 60 -13.89 -16.67 -1.47
N GLY A 61 -14.22 -16.57 -0.17
CA GLY A 61 -15.43 -17.17 0.39
C GLY A 61 -16.70 -16.32 0.25
N ILE A 62 -16.57 -14.99 0.21
CA ILE A 62 -17.73 -14.09 0.13
C ILE A 62 -18.36 -14.17 -1.26
N TYR A 63 -19.70 -14.27 -1.27
CA TYR A 63 -20.51 -14.16 -2.47
C TYR A 63 -20.85 -12.70 -2.74
N VAL A 64 -20.62 -12.25 -3.97
CA VAL A 64 -20.92 -10.89 -4.40
C VAL A 64 -22.16 -10.93 -5.30
N PRO A 65 -23.31 -10.44 -4.82
CA PRO A 65 -24.52 -10.30 -5.63
C PRO A 65 -24.40 -9.14 -6.60
N ASP A 66 -25.32 -9.08 -7.56
CA ASP A 66 -25.52 -7.93 -8.42
C ASP A 66 -25.84 -6.67 -7.61
N TRP A 67 -25.37 -5.53 -8.09
CA TRP A 67 -25.56 -4.26 -7.39
C TRP A 67 -25.67 -3.09 -8.37
N GLN A 68 -26.27 -2.00 -7.91
CA GLN A 68 -26.53 -0.81 -8.71
C GLN A 68 -26.04 0.44 -7.98
N PHE A 69 -25.70 1.46 -8.75
CA PHE A 69 -25.32 2.77 -8.23
C PHE A 69 -25.79 3.90 -9.13
N GLU A 70 -25.97 5.07 -8.53
CA GLU A 70 -26.38 6.29 -9.23
C GLU A 70 -25.14 7.07 -9.68
N LEU A 71 -25.07 7.35 -10.98
CA LEU A 71 -24.08 8.24 -11.57
C LEU A 71 -24.71 9.61 -11.81
N LEU A 72 -24.08 10.65 -11.27
CA LEU A 72 -24.46 12.04 -11.49
C LEU A 72 -23.55 12.65 -12.55
N ASP A 73 -24.11 12.92 -13.73
CA ASP A 73 -23.43 13.62 -14.83
C ASP A 73 -24.13 14.97 -15.09
N GLY A 74 -23.58 16.02 -14.49
CA GLY A 74 -24.21 17.34 -14.46
C GLY A 74 -25.57 17.30 -13.74
N ASN A 75 -26.64 17.63 -14.46
CA ASN A 75 -28.02 17.59 -13.95
C ASN A 75 -28.74 16.26 -14.20
N LYS A 76 -28.07 15.25 -14.80
CA LYS A 76 -28.68 13.95 -15.11
C LYS A 76 -28.20 12.89 -14.12
N SER A 77 -29.16 12.17 -13.54
CA SER A 77 -28.93 10.95 -12.76
C SER A 77 -29.15 9.73 -13.66
N GLN A 78 -28.14 8.88 -13.79
CA GLN A 78 -28.26 7.59 -14.49
C GLN A 78 -28.00 6.45 -13.50
N MET A 79 -28.92 5.48 -13.45
CA MET A 79 -28.73 4.26 -12.69
C MET A 79 -27.95 3.25 -13.53
N LEU A 80 -26.82 2.77 -13.01
CA LEU A 80 -25.99 1.75 -13.62
C LEU A 80 -26.03 0.48 -12.77
N GLU A 81 -26.24 -0.65 -13.43
CA GLU A 81 -26.25 -1.97 -12.81
C GLU A 81 -24.98 -2.74 -13.17
N ILE A 82 -24.45 -3.49 -12.20
CA ILE A 82 -23.28 -4.35 -12.37
C ILE A 82 -23.67 -5.77 -11.99
N ASN A 83 -23.61 -6.65 -12.99
CA ASN A 83 -23.91 -8.06 -12.86
C ASN A 83 -22.64 -8.80 -12.44
N CYS A 84 -22.65 -9.39 -11.26
CA CYS A 84 -21.54 -10.12 -10.65
C CYS A 84 -21.92 -11.59 -10.43
N ASN A 85 -22.89 -11.87 -9.56
CA ASN A 85 -23.34 -13.21 -9.14
C ASN A 85 -22.23 -14.28 -9.04
N ILE A 86 -21.08 -13.94 -8.44
CA ILE A 86 -19.89 -14.81 -8.38
C ILE A 86 -19.19 -14.76 -7.01
N ARG A 87 -18.40 -15.79 -6.72
CA ARG A 87 -17.48 -15.86 -5.55
C ARG A 87 -16.03 -15.74 -6.02
N GLY A 88 -15.18 -15.17 -5.19
CA GLY A 88 -13.72 -15.15 -5.39
C GLY A 88 -13.24 -14.40 -6.63
N SER A 89 -14.08 -13.57 -7.24
CA SER A 89 -13.66 -12.71 -8.35
C SER A 89 -12.78 -11.58 -7.83
N MET A 90 -11.69 -11.31 -8.54
CA MET A 90 -10.81 -10.15 -8.29
C MET A 90 -11.00 -9.05 -9.33
N SER A 91 -11.99 -9.20 -10.21
CA SER A 91 -12.31 -8.21 -11.23
C SER A 91 -12.80 -6.91 -10.59
N PRO A 92 -12.57 -5.76 -11.23
CA PRO A 92 -13.18 -4.49 -10.82
C PRO A 92 -14.71 -4.61 -10.69
N GLY A 93 -15.30 -3.95 -9.70
CA GLY A 93 -16.74 -3.96 -9.44
C GLY A 93 -17.28 -5.19 -8.69
N CYS A 94 -16.81 -6.40 -9.03
CA CYS A 94 -17.35 -7.68 -8.53
C CYS A 94 -16.49 -8.40 -7.49
N ASN A 95 -15.53 -7.71 -6.89
CA ASN A 95 -14.66 -8.28 -5.86
C ASN A 95 -15.25 -8.18 -4.45
N ALA A 96 -14.84 -9.12 -3.59
CA ALA A 96 -15.31 -9.21 -2.20
C ALA A 96 -14.91 -7.99 -1.35
N VAL A 97 -13.73 -7.40 -1.59
CA VAL A 97 -13.24 -6.21 -0.88
C VAL A 97 -14.23 -5.06 -1.06
N GLY A 98 -14.55 -4.71 -2.30
CA GLY A 98 -15.49 -3.63 -2.61
C GLY A 98 -16.91 -3.94 -2.15
N TYR A 99 -17.32 -5.21 -2.13
CA TYR A 99 -18.62 -5.60 -1.57
C TYR A 99 -18.72 -5.32 -0.07
N VAL A 100 -17.70 -5.70 0.71
CA VAL A 100 -17.65 -5.44 2.16
C VAL A 100 -17.65 -3.93 2.43
N ASP A 101 -16.87 -3.17 1.67
CA ASP A 101 -16.82 -1.72 1.83
C ASP A 101 -18.16 -1.06 1.49
N ARG A 102 -18.85 -1.51 0.43
CA ARG A 102 -20.22 -1.05 0.10
C ARG A 102 -21.23 -1.36 1.21
N LEU A 103 -21.12 -2.53 1.84
CA LEU A 103 -22.04 -2.96 2.90
C LEU A 103 -21.83 -2.17 4.20
N ILE A 104 -20.57 -1.94 4.58
CA ILE A 104 -20.23 -1.34 5.87
C ILE A 104 -20.16 0.19 5.80
N LEU A 105 -19.45 0.73 4.79
CA LEU A 105 -19.27 2.18 4.65
C LEU A 105 -20.42 2.83 3.89
N GLY A 106 -21.12 2.08 3.04
CA GLY A 106 -22.13 2.61 2.14
C GLY A 106 -21.52 3.22 0.88
N ILE A 107 -22.29 3.21 -0.22
CA ILE A 107 -21.85 3.68 -1.54
C ILE A 107 -21.50 5.18 -1.54
N SER A 108 -22.18 5.98 -0.70
CA SER A 108 -21.96 7.42 -0.57
C SER A 108 -20.57 7.79 -0.02
N HIS A 109 -19.94 6.90 0.75
CA HIS A 109 -18.65 7.12 1.39
C HIS A 109 -17.46 6.58 0.57
N LEU A 110 -17.73 5.92 -0.56
CA LEU A 110 -16.70 5.39 -1.46
C LEU A 110 -16.19 6.48 -2.41
N TYR A 111 -14.93 6.33 -2.87
CA TYR A 111 -14.37 7.25 -3.86
C TYR A 111 -15.09 7.11 -5.21
N LYS A 112 -15.77 8.18 -5.63
CA LYS A 112 -16.46 8.28 -6.92
C LYS A 112 -15.50 8.24 -8.12
N ARG A 113 -14.29 8.78 -7.95
CA ARG A 113 -13.21 8.72 -8.93
C ARG A 113 -12.25 7.60 -8.56
N SER A 114 -12.69 6.37 -8.80
CA SER A 114 -11.87 5.19 -8.54
C SER A 114 -10.66 5.14 -9.47
N ALA A 115 -9.60 4.46 -9.02
CA ALA A 115 -8.40 4.26 -9.82
C ALA A 115 -8.65 3.41 -11.09
N TYR A 116 -9.79 2.70 -11.15
CA TYR A 116 -10.20 1.90 -12.29
C TYR A 116 -10.38 2.74 -13.57
N ARG A 117 -10.71 4.03 -13.46
CA ARG A 117 -10.82 4.92 -14.63
C ARG A 117 -9.53 5.05 -15.45
N ARG A 118 -8.38 4.66 -14.89
CA ARG A 118 -7.07 4.70 -15.56
C ARG A 118 -6.70 3.38 -16.22
N THR A 119 -7.53 2.34 -16.10
CA THR A 119 -7.26 1.06 -16.76
C THR A 119 -7.53 1.16 -18.25
N GLN A 120 -6.95 0.24 -19.02
CA GLN A 120 -7.06 0.24 -20.48
C GLN A 120 -8.50 0.06 -20.96
N GLU A 121 -9.35 -0.62 -20.18
CA GLU A 121 -10.77 -0.81 -20.47
C GLU A 121 -11.59 0.47 -20.27
N CYS A 122 -11.08 1.41 -19.46
CA CYS A 122 -11.81 2.58 -19.00
C CYS A 122 -11.26 3.92 -19.52
N SER A 123 -10.07 3.93 -20.12
CA SER A 123 -9.48 5.13 -20.70
C SER A 123 -8.75 4.88 -22.01
N VAL A 124 -9.09 5.70 -23.01
CA VAL A 124 -8.35 5.78 -24.28
C VAL A 124 -6.89 6.22 -24.09
N ASN A 125 -6.60 7.00 -23.03
CA ASN A 125 -5.27 7.54 -22.73
C ASN A 125 -4.53 6.77 -21.63
N SER A 126 -4.92 5.53 -21.34
CA SER A 126 -4.26 4.68 -20.34
C SER A 126 -2.73 4.71 -20.51
N PRO A 127 -1.93 4.94 -19.44
CA PRO A 127 -2.28 4.88 -18.02
C PRO A 127 -2.75 6.21 -17.41
N LEU A 128 -2.93 7.26 -18.22
CA LEU A 128 -3.49 8.54 -17.79
C LEU A 128 -5.03 8.48 -17.83
N SER A 129 -5.68 9.31 -17.03
CA SER A 129 -7.13 9.48 -17.12
C SER A 129 -7.48 10.17 -18.43
N GLY A 130 -8.57 9.72 -19.06
CA GLY A 130 -9.04 10.21 -20.36
C GLY A 130 -10.51 9.84 -20.56
N PRO A 131 -11.07 10.14 -21.75
CA PRO A 131 -12.46 9.81 -22.04
C PRO A 131 -12.68 8.29 -22.03
N LEU A 132 -13.90 7.88 -21.68
CA LEU A 132 -14.34 6.49 -21.71
C LEU A 132 -14.37 6.00 -23.18
N PRO A 133 -13.82 4.80 -23.46
CA PRO A 133 -13.98 4.18 -24.77
C PRO A 133 -15.45 3.82 -25.05
N ILE A 134 -15.81 3.71 -26.33
CA ILE A 134 -17.20 3.47 -26.79
C ILE A 134 -17.82 2.20 -26.16
N ASN A 135 -17.00 1.18 -25.88
CA ASN A 135 -17.42 -0.09 -25.28
C ASN A 135 -16.97 -0.24 -23.82
N ALA A 136 -16.87 0.87 -23.08
CA ALA A 136 -16.45 0.83 -21.68
C ALA A 136 -17.48 0.08 -20.81
N PRO A 137 -17.04 -0.84 -19.93
CA PRO A 137 -17.94 -1.52 -19.02
C PRO A 137 -18.46 -0.59 -17.92
N ALA A 138 -19.67 -0.87 -17.41
CA ALA A 138 -20.33 -0.03 -16.38
C ALA A 138 -19.50 0.14 -15.09
N TRP A 139 -18.63 -0.83 -14.77
CA TRP A 139 -17.78 -0.75 -13.58
C TRP A 139 -16.66 0.29 -13.68
N CYS A 140 -16.37 0.86 -14.85
CA CYS A 140 -15.35 1.90 -14.99
C CYS A 140 -15.63 3.14 -14.15
N GLU A 141 -16.91 3.48 -13.98
CA GLU A 141 -17.38 4.60 -13.19
C GLU A 141 -17.85 4.18 -11.79
N ALA A 142 -17.71 2.90 -11.44
CA ALA A 142 -18.12 2.38 -10.15
C ALA A 142 -17.31 3.01 -9.01
N PRO A 143 -17.98 3.45 -7.93
CA PRO A 143 -17.29 3.93 -6.75
C PRO A 143 -16.57 2.78 -6.05
N PHE A 144 -15.32 3.01 -5.63
CA PHE A 144 -14.48 2.00 -5.01
C PHE A 144 -13.47 2.63 -4.07
N ASP A 145 -13.29 2.06 -2.88
CA ASP A 145 -12.32 2.54 -1.90
C ASP A 145 -11.09 1.62 -1.86
N PRO A 146 -9.92 2.06 -2.35
CA PRO A 146 -8.71 1.24 -2.31
C PRO A 146 -8.12 1.06 -0.91
N GLU A 147 -8.50 1.92 0.03
CA GLU A 147 -8.01 1.91 1.40
C GLU A 147 -9.10 1.44 2.38
N GLY A 148 -10.04 0.64 1.88
CA GLY A 148 -11.17 0.09 2.62
C GLY A 148 -10.79 -0.89 3.75
N LEU A 149 -11.80 -1.47 4.38
CA LEU A 149 -11.64 -2.29 5.58
C LEU A 149 -10.86 -3.58 5.28
N LEU A 150 -11.23 -4.27 4.21
CA LEU A 150 -10.64 -5.58 3.92
C LEU A 150 -9.19 -5.45 3.41
N SER A 151 -8.86 -4.39 2.67
CA SER A 151 -7.48 -4.09 2.24
C SER A 151 -6.60 -3.56 3.39
N THR A 152 -7.19 -3.20 4.54
CA THR A 152 -6.44 -2.85 5.76
C THR A 152 -5.78 -4.06 6.41
N ILE A 153 -6.37 -5.26 6.30
CA ILE A 153 -5.80 -6.51 6.85
C ILE A 153 -4.38 -6.78 6.34
N PRO A 154 -4.14 -6.85 5.01
CA PRO A 154 -2.79 -7.08 4.52
C PRO A 154 -1.87 -5.87 4.75
N ALA A 155 -2.38 -4.65 4.98
CA ALA A 155 -1.56 -3.52 5.46
C ALA A 155 -1.01 -3.74 6.87
N ILE A 156 -1.83 -4.31 7.77
CA ILE A 156 -1.38 -4.70 9.11
C ILE A 156 -0.28 -5.75 8.99
N VAL A 157 -0.44 -6.72 8.09
CA VAL A 157 0.57 -7.75 7.83
C VAL A 157 1.89 -7.15 7.33
N THR A 158 1.87 -6.20 6.39
CA THR A 158 3.11 -5.54 5.94
C THR A 158 3.78 -4.74 7.05
N CYS A 159 3.00 -4.14 7.94
CA CYS A 159 3.55 -3.49 9.13
C CYS A 159 4.25 -4.47 10.07
N PHE A 160 3.68 -5.65 10.31
CA PHE A 160 4.34 -6.71 11.10
C PHE A 160 5.64 -7.19 10.43
N ILE A 161 5.64 -7.37 9.11
CA ILE A 161 6.85 -7.73 8.36
C ILE A 161 7.91 -6.64 8.52
N GLY A 162 7.53 -5.35 8.43
CA GLY A 162 8.44 -4.23 8.67
C GLY A 162 9.01 -4.21 10.09
N ALA A 163 8.17 -4.42 11.10
CA ALA A 163 8.60 -4.52 12.50
C ALA A 163 9.62 -5.65 12.70
N HIS A 164 9.39 -6.81 12.07
CA HIS A 164 10.34 -7.92 12.09
C HIS A 164 11.72 -7.53 11.53
N TYR A 165 11.78 -6.81 10.41
CA TYR A 165 13.06 -6.34 9.87
C TYR A 165 13.78 -5.38 10.84
N GLY A 166 13.03 -4.54 11.55
CA GLY A 166 13.56 -3.70 12.65
C GLY A 166 14.09 -4.53 13.82
N HIS A 167 13.39 -5.60 14.22
CA HIS A 167 13.87 -6.50 15.27
C HIS A 167 15.16 -7.20 14.89
N VAL A 168 15.30 -7.64 13.64
CA VAL A 168 16.54 -8.21 13.12
C VAL A 168 17.69 -7.20 13.19
N LEU A 169 17.42 -5.93 12.86
CA LEU A 169 18.42 -4.86 12.96
C LEU A 169 18.90 -4.66 14.41
N LEU A 170 18.00 -4.72 15.38
CA LEU A 170 18.31 -4.46 16.79
C LEU A 170 18.93 -5.67 17.52
N HIS A 171 18.44 -6.89 17.27
CA HIS A 171 18.78 -8.08 18.08
C HIS A 171 19.84 -8.97 17.44
N MET A 172 19.97 -9.02 16.10
CA MET A 172 21.03 -9.80 15.47
C MET A 172 22.32 -9.00 15.38
N LYS A 173 23.36 -9.45 16.08
CA LYS A 173 24.71 -8.90 15.92
C LYS A 173 25.39 -9.44 14.66
N GLY A 174 26.02 -8.54 13.93
CA GLY A 174 26.88 -8.84 12.80
C GLY A 174 26.23 -8.52 11.44
N PRO A 175 26.81 -7.60 10.65
CA PRO A 175 26.22 -7.16 9.39
C PRO A 175 26.03 -8.31 8.39
N LYS A 176 26.96 -9.29 8.37
CA LYS A 176 26.83 -10.46 7.48
C LYS A 176 25.57 -11.27 7.74
N ARG A 177 25.20 -11.46 9.01
CA ARG A 177 24.02 -12.25 9.41
C ARG A 177 22.74 -11.51 9.09
N GLN A 178 22.70 -10.21 9.38
CA GLN A 178 21.58 -9.33 9.04
C GLN A 178 21.34 -9.31 7.52
N LEU A 179 22.40 -9.11 6.74
CA LEU A 179 22.34 -9.12 5.27
C LEU A 179 21.82 -10.44 4.72
N TRP A 180 22.35 -11.56 5.21
CA TRP A 180 21.91 -12.87 4.75
C TRP A 180 20.43 -13.09 5.06
N HIS A 181 19.99 -12.72 6.27
CA HIS A 181 18.59 -12.82 6.67
C HIS A 181 17.69 -11.97 5.77
N TRP A 182 17.94 -10.67 5.65
CA TRP A 182 17.09 -9.77 4.86
C TRP A 182 17.08 -10.10 3.37
N THR A 183 18.24 -10.47 2.82
CA THR A 183 18.34 -10.87 1.41
C THR A 183 17.55 -12.16 1.16
N ALA A 184 17.76 -13.18 1.99
CA ALA A 184 17.06 -14.46 1.87
C ALA A 184 15.54 -14.28 2.04
N SER A 185 15.09 -13.57 3.08
CA SER A 185 13.66 -13.32 3.27
C SER A 185 13.07 -12.45 2.16
N GLY A 186 13.82 -11.48 1.63
CA GLY A 186 13.40 -10.64 0.50
C GLY A 186 13.15 -11.46 -0.77
N PHE A 187 14.10 -12.33 -1.14
CA PHE A 187 13.94 -13.23 -2.28
C PHE A 187 12.83 -14.26 -2.07
N ILE A 188 12.71 -14.84 -0.88
CA ILE A 188 11.65 -15.82 -0.57
C ILE A 188 10.27 -15.18 -0.69
N LEU A 189 10.06 -13.99 -0.11
CA LEU A 189 8.79 -13.28 -0.21
C LEU A 189 8.48 -12.90 -1.66
N MET A 190 9.46 -12.35 -2.39
CA MET A 190 9.27 -12.00 -3.79
C MET A 190 8.89 -13.22 -4.63
N PHE A 191 9.61 -14.34 -4.45
CA PHE A 191 9.33 -15.60 -5.16
C PHE A 191 7.94 -16.14 -4.81
N LEU A 192 7.56 -16.16 -3.54
CA LEU A 192 6.24 -16.62 -3.10
C LEU A 192 5.12 -15.74 -3.67
N GLY A 193 5.31 -14.42 -3.71
CA GLY A 193 4.35 -13.50 -4.32
C GLY A 193 4.17 -13.73 -5.83
N LEU A 194 5.26 -13.99 -6.55
CA LEU A 194 5.21 -14.34 -7.97
C LEU A 194 4.58 -15.71 -8.21
N LEU A 195 4.82 -16.69 -7.33
CA LEU A 195 4.18 -18.00 -7.38
C LEU A 195 2.67 -17.89 -7.18
N LEU A 196 2.21 -17.07 -6.24
CA LEU A 196 0.78 -16.79 -6.05
C LEU A 196 0.17 -16.09 -7.26
N ASN A 197 0.92 -15.18 -7.90
CA ASN A 197 0.48 -14.56 -9.14
C ASN A 197 0.32 -15.58 -10.28
N ALA A 198 1.29 -16.50 -10.42
CA ALA A 198 1.19 -17.60 -11.38
C ALA A 198 0.04 -18.58 -11.05
N ALA A 199 -0.28 -18.77 -9.77
CA ALA A 199 -1.41 -19.59 -9.31
C ALA A 199 -2.79 -18.92 -9.50
N GLY A 200 -2.85 -17.70 -10.05
CA GLY A 200 -4.10 -17.02 -10.41
C GLY A 200 -4.51 -15.87 -9.48
N MET A 201 -3.67 -15.44 -8.52
CA MET A 201 -3.91 -14.24 -7.72
C MET A 201 -3.18 -13.01 -8.31
N PRO A 202 -3.82 -12.18 -9.14
CA PRO A 202 -3.16 -11.05 -9.79
C PRO A 202 -2.51 -10.07 -8.79
N LEU A 203 -1.41 -9.46 -9.22
CA LEU A 203 -0.76 -8.36 -8.50
C LEU A 203 -1.64 -7.10 -8.53
N ASN A 204 -2.60 -7.01 -7.62
CA ASN A 204 -3.58 -5.92 -7.57
C ASN A 204 -3.36 -5.02 -6.35
N LYS A 205 -2.89 -3.79 -6.63
CA LYS A 205 -2.68 -2.76 -5.61
C LYS A 205 -3.98 -2.30 -4.94
N GLN A 206 -5.07 -2.21 -5.69
CA GLN A 206 -6.35 -1.65 -5.20
C GLN A 206 -7.03 -2.59 -4.19
N LEU A 207 -6.90 -3.90 -4.40
CA LEU A 207 -7.34 -4.93 -3.45
C LEU A 207 -6.31 -5.20 -2.35
N TYR A 208 -5.08 -4.73 -2.57
CA TYR A 208 -3.89 -5.06 -1.80
C TYR A 208 -3.74 -6.58 -1.61
N THR A 209 -3.71 -7.31 -2.74
CA THR A 209 -3.67 -8.79 -2.73
C THR A 209 -2.44 -9.34 -2.03
N VAL A 210 -2.53 -10.57 -1.52
CA VAL A 210 -1.40 -11.24 -0.83
C VAL A 210 -0.21 -11.42 -1.77
N SER A 211 -0.45 -11.71 -3.06
CA SER A 211 0.62 -11.76 -4.08
C SER A 211 1.32 -10.41 -4.24
N TYR A 212 0.55 -9.31 -4.38
CA TYR A 212 1.09 -7.95 -4.45
C TYR A 212 1.87 -7.57 -3.19
N MET A 213 1.34 -7.91 -2.02
CA MET A 213 1.95 -7.69 -0.72
C MET A 213 3.32 -8.38 -0.62
N PHE A 214 3.43 -9.66 -0.97
CA PHE A 214 4.68 -10.42 -0.91
C PHE A 214 5.72 -9.94 -1.93
N VAL A 215 5.30 -9.62 -3.17
CA VAL A 215 6.23 -9.06 -4.17
C VAL A 215 6.77 -7.71 -3.71
N THR A 216 5.91 -6.81 -3.26
CA THR A 216 6.34 -5.45 -2.86
C THR A 216 7.18 -5.46 -1.59
N THR A 217 6.82 -6.25 -0.58
CA THR A 217 7.64 -6.42 0.63
C THR A 217 8.99 -7.03 0.32
N GLY A 218 9.07 -8.00 -0.61
CA GLY A 218 10.33 -8.58 -1.08
C GLY A 218 11.23 -7.56 -1.78
N ILE A 219 10.68 -6.75 -2.68
CA ILE A 219 11.43 -5.67 -3.36
C ILE A 219 11.93 -4.63 -2.34
N VAL A 220 11.07 -4.20 -1.42
CA VAL A 220 11.42 -3.23 -0.38
C VAL A 220 12.49 -3.79 0.56
N ALA A 221 12.44 -5.08 0.89
CA ALA A 221 13.47 -5.75 1.69
C ALA A 221 14.84 -5.76 1.01
N LEU A 222 14.89 -6.06 -0.30
CA LEU A 222 16.12 -6.01 -1.08
C LEU A 222 16.65 -4.57 -1.20
N ALA A 223 15.76 -3.60 -1.43
CA ALA A 223 16.12 -2.18 -1.45
C ALA A 223 16.67 -1.73 -0.09
N PHE A 224 16.04 -2.12 1.02
CA PHE A 224 16.50 -1.84 2.38
C PHE A 224 17.89 -2.43 2.63
N THR A 225 18.11 -3.67 2.21
CA THR A 225 19.41 -4.34 2.30
C THR A 225 20.48 -3.58 1.51
N ALA A 226 20.16 -3.16 0.27
CA ALA A 226 21.09 -2.37 -0.54
C ALA A 226 21.42 -1.01 0.09
N THR A 227 20.42 -0.32 0.65
CA THR A 227 20.64 0.94 1.37
C THR A 227 21.51 0.74 2.61
N PHE A 228 21.28 -0.32 3.39
CA PHE A 228 22.12 -0.66 4.54
C PHE A 228 23.58 -0.90 4.15
N VAL A 229 23.83 -1.65 3.06
CA VAL A 229 25.18 -1.86 2.54
C VAL A 229 25.84 -0.53 2.15
N LEU A 230 25.14 0.33 1.40
CA LEU A 230 25.68 1.61 0.95
C LEU A 230 25.99 2.57 2.11
N VAL A 231 25.11 2.66 3.10
CA VAL A 231 25.21 3.64 4.19
C VAL A 231 26.08 3.14 5.34
N ASP A 232 25.88 1.91 5.81
CA ASP A 232 26.52 1.41 7.01
C ASP A 232 27.86 0.71 6.74
N ILE A 233 27.99 0.02 5.60
CA ILE A 233 29.23 -0.69 5.23
C ILE A 233 30.15 0.21 4.41
N TYR A 234 29.66 0.78 3.30
CA TYR A 234 30.47 1.66 2.44
C TYR A 234 30.57 3.10 2.98
N LYS A 235 29.88 3.44 4.06
CA LYS A 235 29.93 4.74 4.75
C LYS A 235 29.62 5.94 3.84
N TRP A 236 28.76 5.78 2.84
CA TRP A 236 28.35 6.87 1.94
C TRP A 236 27.34 7.82 2.63
N ARG A 237 27.76 8.50 3.69
CA ARG A 237 26.87 9.29 4.56
C ARG A 237 26.51 10.68 4.01
N SER A 238 27.40 11.28 3.22
CA SER A 238 27.23 12.67 2.75
C SER A 238 26.02 12.82 1.81
N SER A 239 25.88 11.93 0.81
CA SER A 239 24.75 11.98 -0.15
C SER A 239 23.41 11.53 0.43
N THR A 240 23.39 10.90 1.60
CA THR A 240 22.14 10.46 2.26
C THR A 240 21.52 11.50 3.18
N ALA A 241 22.17 12.66 3.38
CA ALA A 241 21.64 13.71 4.26
C ALA A 241 20.25 14.20 3.81
N PHE A 242 20.05 14.38 2.50
CA PHE A 242 18.76 14.73 1.92
C PHE A 242 17.69 13.66 2.19
N PHE A 243 17.99 12.40 1.88
CA PHE A 243 17.06 11.28 2.10
C PHE A 243 16.70 11.10 3.59
N LYS A 244 17.66 11.31 4.49
CA LYS A 244 17.43 11.29 5.94
C LYS A 244 16.44 12.39 6.34
N TRP A 245 16.63 13.62 5.86
CA TRP A 245 15.72 14.74 6.17
C TRP A 245 14.30 14.46 5.67
N VAL A 246 14.15 14.02 4.42
CA VAL A 246 12.86 13.65 3.83
C VAL A 246 12.20 12.53 4.64
N GLY A 247 12.95 11.51 5.06
CA GLY A 247 12.45 10.40 5.87
C GLY A 247 11.93 10.84 7.24
N MET A 248 12.70 11.69 7.95
CA MET A 248 12.32 12.21 9.28
C MET A 248 11.07 13.09 9.24
N HIS A 249 10.79 13.74 8.11
CA HIS A 249 9.63 14.62 7.91
C HIS A 249 8.55 14.02 6.99
N SER A 250 8.57 12.71 6.76
CA SER A 250 7.71 12.03 5.78
C SER A 250 6.21 12.29 5.97
N LEU A 251 5.70 12.26 7.21
CA LEU A 251 4.27 12.47 7.49
C LEU A 251 3.86 13.94 7.29
N MET A 252 4.73 14.88 7.63
CA MET A 252 4.51 16.31 7.36
C MET A 252 4.49 16.59 5.86
N ILE A 253 5.44 16.02 5.12
CA ILE A 253 5.52 16.16 3.65
C ILE A 253 4.28 15.55 3.00
N TYR A 254 3.85 14.37 3.44
CA TYR A 254 2.62 13.74 2.96
C TYR A 254 1.40 14.63 3.19
N ALA A 255 1.23 15.17 4.40
CA ALA A 255 0.10 16.05 4.71
C ALA A 255 0.11 17.32 3.85
N LEU A 256 1.27 17.97 3.68
CA LEU A 256 1.42 19.18 2.86
C LEU A 256 1.11 18.97 1.37
N LEU A 257 1.49 17.80 0.84
CA LEU A 257 1.18 17.42 -0.54
C LEU A 257 -0.29 17.02 -0.71
N ALA A 258 -0.84 16.26 0.24
CA ALA A 258 -2.22 15.80 0.20
C ALA A 258 -3.24 16.94 0.37
N SER A 259 -2.87 18.02 1.06
CA SER A 259 -3.73 19.19 1.23
C SER A 259 -3.60 20.23 0.12
N ASP A 260 -2.91 19.90 -0.99
CA ASP A 260 -2.57 20.79 -2.11
C ASP A 260 -1.87 22.11 -1.70
N LEU A 261 -1.45 22.23 -0.43
CA LEU A 261 -0.90 23.46 0.13
C LEU A 261 0.47 23.77 -0.48
N LEU A 262 1.28 22.75 -0.73
CA LEU A 262 2.56 22.87 -1.40
C LEU A 262 2.42 23.34 -2.87
N PRO A 263 1.59 22.70 -3.73
CA PRO A 263 1.29 23.21 -5.06
C PRO A 263 0.77 24.65 -5.06
N ILE A 264 -0.16 24.97 -4.15
CA ILE A 264 -0.74 26.31 -4.03
C ILE A 264 0.32 27.34 -3.62
N LEU A 265 1.21 27.02 -2.69
CA LEU A 265 2.30 27.92 -2.29
C LEU A 265 3.31 28.14 -3.43
N LEU A 266 3.67 27.06 -4.15
CA LEU A 266 4.62 27.14 -5.26
C LEU A 266 4.06 27.87 -6.48
N GLN A 267 2.76 27.70 -6.77
CA GLN A 267 2.07 28.41 -7.85
C GLN A 267 1.67 29.83 -7.45
N GLY A 268 1.32 30.04 -6.18
CA GLY A 268 0.92 31.33 -5.61
C GLY A 268 2.08 32.31 -5.49
N PHE A 269 3.32 31.82 -5.42
CA PHE A 269 4.50 32.67 -5.55
C PHE A 269 4.79 32.93 -7.04
N TYR A 270 4.23 34.03 -7.55
CA TYR A 270 4.44 34.50 -8.91
C TYR A 270 5.12 35.87 -8.93
N TRP A 271 6.01 36.09 -9.89
CA TRP A 271 6.70 37.36 -10.02
C TRP A 271 5.96 38.29 -11.00
N ARG A 272 5.29 39.30 -10.45
CA ARG A 272 4.65 40.44 -11.16
C ARG A 272 3.42 40.08 -12.02
N ARG A 273 3.39 38.91 -12.67
CA ARG A 273 2.25 38.37 -13.41
C ARG A 273 1.98 36.92 -13.00
N PRO A 274 0.71 36.49 -12.96
CA PRO A 274 0.33 35.12 -12.56
C PRO A 274 0.92 34.03 -13.47
N ASP A 275 1.24 34.37 -14.72
CA ASP A 275 1.89 33.46 -15.67
C ASP A 275 3.34 33.14 -15.27
N ASN A 276 4.02 34.03 -14.54
CA ASN A 276 5.41 33.83 -14.09
C ASN A 276 5.44 33.16 -12.71
N ASN A 277 4.79 32.02 -12.58
CA ASN A 277 4.85 31.23 -11.36
C ASN A 277 6.21 30.49 -11.24
N LEU A 278 6.60 30.16 -10.01
CA LEU A 278 7.91 29.56 -9.73
C LEU A 278 8.15 28.26 -10.52
N ILE A 279 7.07 27.50 -10.75
CA ILE A 279 7.08 26.25 -11.51
C ILE A 279 7.43 26.50 -12.98
N GLN A 280 6.79 27.46 -13.64
CA GLN A 280 7.10 27.79 -15.03
C GLN A 280 8.51 28.36 -15.19
N ILE A 281 8.99 29.12 -14.21
CA ILE A 281 10.36 29.65 -14.23
C ILE A 281 11.38 28.51 -14.13
N LEU A 282 11.15 27.53 -13.25
CA LEU A 282 11.98 26.33 -13.13
C LEU A 282 11.94 25.45 -14.40
N LEU A 283 10.77 25.28 -15.00
CA LEU A 283 10.60 24.52 -16.25
C LEU A 283 11.32 25.20 -17.42
N ARG A 284 11.18 26.53 -17.56
CA ARG A 284 11.94 27.31 -18.55
C ARG A 284 13.45 27.21 -18.35
N GLY A 285 13.91 27.21 -17.10
CA GLY A 285 15.32 27.03 -16.76
C GLY A 285 15.86 25.63 -17.08
N LEU A 286 14.98 24.62 -17.15
CA LEU A 286 15.29 23.25 -17.52
C LEU A 286 15.06 22.95 -19.02
N GLY A 287 14.64 23.94 -19.81
CA GLY A 287 14.46 23.82 -21.26
C GLY A 287 13.16 23.13 -21.70
N PHE A 288 12.14 23.09 -20.83
CA PHE A 288 10.80 22.59 -21.13
C PHE A 288 9.78 23.73 -21.35
#